data_AF-A0A927CZH3-F1
#
_entry.id   AF-A0A927CZH3-F1
#
_cell.length_a   1.000
_cell.length_b   1.000
_cell.length_c   1.000
_cell.angle_alpha   90.00
_cell.angle_beta   90.00
_cell.angle_gamma   90.00
#
_symmetry.space_group_name_H-M   'P 1'
#
loop_
_entity.id
_entity.type
_entity.pdbx_description
1 polymer ?
#
loop_
_entity_poly.entity_id
_entity_poly.type
_entity_poly.pdbx_seq_one_letter_code
_entity_poly.pdbx_strand_id
1 'polypeptide(L)'
;MREKVAWVTDSTGVLDVELQQNEHIYIVPIQLHMEGKSYSDGVDITNEEMFQAMSERGAVVTTSQPSVGQFKQLYEKLESEGYERIYAFLVSEQLSGTVSSSKQASQLVKIPVHTFDTMLLSYPLTYIMKKAMTLYESGRNHDEILEQAAIYRDSNEAYVLIGSLEQLHKSGRLSSVKYYIGSFLKIKPIIAVVKGKLEIPDIARNDLHAEKVIFAKLKVAVENYNISDCMILYGRFRTQADKWIEKIEQLYPDLRLHVYPLGTAIGVHVGGNTLGISWFKEKI
;
A
#
# COMPACT_ATOMS: atom_id res chain seq x y z
N MET A 1 13.18 15.36 -27.60
CA MET A 1 13.26 14.15 -26.75
C MET A 1 12.34 14.37 -25.57
N ARG A 2 11.65 13.34 -25.10
CA ARG A 2 10.81 13.44 -23.90
C ARG A 2 11.71 13.55 -22.66
N GLU A 3 11.26 14.30 -21.66
CA GLU A 3 11.94 14.50 -20.38
C GLU A 3 12.32 13.14 -19.74
N LYS A 4 13.52 13.01 -19.17
CA LYS A 4 13.88 11.79 -18.41
C LYS A 4 13.31 11.90 -16.99
N VAL A 5 12.33 11.07 -16.64
CA VAL A 5 11.64 11.13 -15.33
C VAL A 5 11.93 9.90 -14.49
N ALA A 6 12.08 10.10 -13.18
CA ALA A 6 12.18 9.04 -12.20
C ALA A 6 10.86 8.87 -11.44
N TRP A 7 10.50 7.62 -11.16
CA TRP A 7 9.33 7.25 -10.38
C TRP A 7 9.80 6.69 -9.04
N VAL A 8 9.35 7.30 -7.96
CA VAL A 8 9.77 6.97 -6.60
C VAL A 8 8.57 6.47 -5.82
N THR A 9 8.73 5.36 -5.12
CA THR A 9 7.80 4.87 -4.10
C THR A 9 8.54 4.64 -2.79
N ASP A 10 7.82 4.38 -1.71
CA ASP A 10 8.38 3.78 -0.50
C ASP A 10 8.14 2.27 -0.45
N SER A 11 8.83 1.58 0.48
CA SER A 11 8.78 0.11 0.60
C SER A 11 7.44 -0.45 1.09
N THR A 12 6.46 0.39 1.44
CA THR A 12 5.09 -0.10 1.66
C THR A 12 4.40 -0.46 0.35
N GLY A 13 4.84 0.11 -0.77
CA GLY A 13 4.37 -0.22 -2.11
C GLY A 13 4.89 -1.59 -2.55
N VAL A 14 4.03 -2.37 -3.22
CA VAL A 14 4.43 -3.65 -3.80
C VAL A 14 4.64 -3.48 -5.29
N LEU A 15 5.80 -3.84 -5.83
CA LEU A 15 6.05 -3.77 -7.27
C LEU A 15 5.67 -5.09 -7.94
N ASP A 16 4.91 -5.04 -9.04
CA ASP A 16 4.75 -6.18 -9.95
C ASP A 16 6.02 -6.41 -10.78
N VAL A 17 6.05 -7.49 -11.57
CA VAL A 17 7.22 -7.85 -12.39
C VAL A 17 7.63 -6.73 -13.35
N GLU A 18 6.65 -6.03 -13.93
CA GLU A 18 6.91 -4.96 -14.89
C GLU A 18 7.58 -3.76 -14.20
N LEU A 19 7.07 -3.35 -13.04
CA LEU A 19 7.67 -2.27 -12.25
C LEU A 19 9.06 -2.67 -11.71
N GLN A 20 9.25 -3.92 -11.29
CA GLN A 20 10.56 -4.40 -10.80
C GLN A 20 11.65 -4.35 -11.88
N GLN A 21 11.28 -4.52 -13.15
CA GLN A 21 12.21 -4.52 -14.29
C GLN A 21 12.45 -3.12 -14.85
N ASN A 22 11.73 -2.10 -14.38
CA ASN A 22 11.84 -0.74 -14.88
C ASN A 22 12.98 0.01 -14.18
N GLU A 23 14.01 0.39 -14.93
CA GLU A 23 15.20 1.08 -14.42
C GLU A 23 14.95 2.52 -13.94
N HIS A 24 13.76 3.07 -14.20
CA HIS A 24 13.36 4.41 -13.76
C HIS A 24 12.55 4.38 -12.45
N ILE A 25 12.41 3.23 -11.81
CA ILE A 25 11.71 3.08 -10.52
C ILE A 25 12.69 2.94 -9.37
N TYR A 26 12.43 3.71 -8.32
CA TYR A 26 13.27 3.77 -7.13
C TYR A 26 12.41 3.62 -5.87
N ILE A 27 12.90 2.86 -4.90
CA ILE A 27 12.22 2.63 -3.62
C ILE A 27 13.00 3.31 -2.50
N VAL A 28 12.31 4.06 -1.65
CA VAL A 28 12.85 4.58 -0.39
C VAL A 28 12.40 3.68 0.76
N PRO A 29 13.31 2.97 1.44
CA PRO A 29 12.92 1.98 2.44
C PRO A 29 12.39 2.61 3.73
N ILE A 30 11.22 2.15 4.17
CA ILE A 30 10.74 2.37 5.54
C ILE A 30 11.75 1.75 6.52
N GLN A 31 11.93 2.37 7.68
CA GLN A 31 12.85 1.89 8.70
C GLN A 31 12.12 1.02 9.72
N LEU A 32 12.61 -0.18 9.95
CA LEU A 32 12.17 -1.10 11.01
C LEU A 32 13.13 -1.02 12.18
N HIS A 33 12.59 -0.99 13.40
CA HIS A 33 13.37 -0.94 14.63
C HIS A 33 13.05 -2.16 15.48
N MET A 34 14.09 -2.92 15.81
CA MET A 34 13.99 -4.17 16.56
C MET A 34 15.25 -4.32 17.41
N GLU A 35 15.08 -4.63 18.70
CA GLU A 35 16.20 -4.95 19.62
C GLU A 35 17.31 -3.87 19.65
N GLY A 36 16.94 -2.59 19.53
CA GLY A 36 17.88 -1.46 19.53
C GLY A 36 18.64 -1.24 18.23
N LYS A 37 18.29 -1.95 17.15
CA LYS A 37 18.86 -1.81 15.81
C LYS A 37 17.81 -1.30 14.81
N SER A 38 18.26 -0.61 13.78
CA SER A 38 17.45 -0.16 12.65
C SER A 38 17.79 -0.96 11.39
N TYR A 39 16.76 -1.27 10.61
CA TYR A 39 16.83 -2.06 9.39
C TYR A 39 16.03 -1.37 8.29
N SER A 40 16.58 -1.29 7.09
CA SER A 40 15.87 -0.82 5.91
C SER A 40 15.00 -1.95 5.32
N ASP A 41 13.69 -1.71 5.24
CA ASP A 41 12.71 -2.68 4.72
C ASP A 41 13.05 -3.13 3.29
N GLY A 42 13.14 -4.45 3.09
CA GLY A 42 13.46 -5.06 1.80
C GLY A 42 14.94 -4.97 1.41
N VAL A 43 15.78 -4.39 2.26
CA VAL A 43 17.23 -4.28 2.04
C VAL A 43 17.99 -5.04 3.12
N ASP A 44 17.79 -4.68 4.38
CA ASP A 44 18.50 -5.27 5.53
C ASP A 44 17.69 -6.38 6.20
N ILE A 45 16.38 -6.45 5.92
CA ILE A 45 15.46 -7.41 6.51
C ILE A 45 14.37 -7.82 5.53
N THR A 46 14.11 -9.11 5.47
CA THR A 46 13.02 -9.69 4.67
C THR A 46 11.74 -9.83 5.49
N ASN A 47 10.63 -10.03 4.78
CA ASN A 47 9.32 -10.27 5.38
C ASN A 47 9.32 -11.52 6.29
N GLU A 48 10.00 -12.58 5.85
CA GLU A 48 10.11 -13.85 6.59
C GLU A 48 10.91 -13.68 7.89
N GLU A 49 12.08 -13.04 7.81
CA GLU A 49 12.92 -12.79 9.00
C GLU A 49 12.21 -11.93 10.04
N MET A 50 11.47 -10.90 9.59
CA MET A 50 10.65 -10.07 10.47
C MET A 50 9.56 -10.90 11.17
N PHE A 51 8.79 -11.68 10.41
CA PHE A 51 7.74 -12.50 11.01
C PHE A 51 8.31 -13.58 11.94
N GLN A 52 9.46 -14.17 11.61
CA GLN A 52 10.15 -15.12 12.47
C GLN A 52 10.57 -14.45 13.79
N ALA A 53 11.16 -13.26 13.74
CA ALA A 53 11.54 -12.51 14.92
C ALA A 53 10.33 -12.20 15.82
N MET A 54 9.21 -11.78 15.23
CA MET A 54 8.00 -11.47 15.97
C MET A 54 7.31 -12.71 16.54
N SER A 55 7.19 -13.80 15.78
CA SER A 55 6.43 -14.98 16.20
C SER A 55 7.22 -15.92 17.11
N GLU A 56 8.51 -16.12 16.84
CA GLU A 56 9.33 -17.10 17.57
C GLU A 56 10.07 -16.47 18.74
N ARG A 57 10.60 -15.26 18.56
CA ARG A 57 11.37 -14.56 19.61
C ARG A 57 10.53 -13.57 20.42
N GLY A 58 9.28 -13.34 20.03
CA GLY A 58 8.42 -12.33 20.66
C GLY A 58 8.97 -10.91 20.52
N ALA A 59 9.81 -10.66 19.51
CA ALA A 59 10.47 -9.36 19.34
C ALA A 59 9.43 -8.27 19.05
N VAL A 60 9.56 -7.14 19.74
CA VAL A 60 8.77 -5.94 19.45
C VAL A 60 9.44 -5.21 18.30
N VAL A 61 8.74 -5.17 17.17
CA VAL A 61 9.17 -4.42 15.98
C VAL A 61 8.31 -3.17 15.87
N THR A 62 8.95 -2.03 15.59
CA THR A 62 8.26 -0.78 15.28
C THR A 62 8.79 -0.22 13.96
N THR A 63 8.10 0.77 13.39
CA THR A 63 8.55 1.41 12.15
C THR A 63 8.63 2.92 12.31
N SER A 64 9.54 3.54 11.55
CA SER A 64 9.53 4.98 11.27
C SER A 64 9.57 5.24 9.78
N GLN A 65 9.02 6.38 9.37
CA GLN A 65 9.15 6.86 8.00
C GLN A 65 10.63 7.04 7.61
N PRO A 66 10.96 7.07 6.31
CA PRO A 66 12.27 7.48 5.86
C PRO A 66 12.51 8.95 6.24
N SER A 67 13.76 9.27 6.55
CA SER A 67 14.16 10.62 6.91
C SER A 67 14.15 11.57 5.70
N VAL A 68 14.04 12.87 5.97
CA VAL A 68 14.24 13.93 4.96
C VAL A 68 15.60 13.78 4.27
N GLY A 69 16.65 13.42 5.03
CA GLY A 69 17.99 13.20 4.50
C GLY A 69 18.08 12.05 3.50
N GLN A 70 17.39 10.94 3.75
CA GLN A 70 17.34 9.79 2.82
C GLN A 70 16.65 10.17 1.51
N PHE A 71 15.52 10.86 1.56
CA PHE A 71 14.86 11.36 0.35
C PHE A 71 15.73 12.36 -0.41
N LYS A 72 16.34 13.33 0.29
CA LYS A 72 17.25 14.31 -0.31
C LYS A 72 18.40 13.64 -1.05
N GLN A 73 19.05 12.66 -0.41
CA GLN A 73 20.16 11.93 -1.02
C GLN A 73 19.73 11.19 -2.29
N LEU A 74 18.56 10.55 -2.29
CA LEU A 74 18.02 9.92 -3.50
C LEU A 74 17.75 10.96 -4.60
N TYR A 75 17.11 12.08 -4.27
CA TYR A 75 16.77 13.10 -5.26
C TYR A 75 18.00 13.77 -5.88
N GLU A 76 19.03 14.08 -5.09
CA GLU A 76 20.32 14.59 -5.59
C GLU A 76 21.03 13.56 -6.48
N LYS A 77 20.97 12.27 -6.10
CA LYS A 77 21.51 11.19 -6.94
C LYS A 77 20.80 11.15 -8.30
N LEU A 78 19.47 11.18 -8.32
CA LEU A 78 18.69 11.14 -9.56
C LEU A 78 18.97 12.37 -10.44
N GLU A 79 19.09 13.56 -9.85
CA GLU A 79 19.53 14.76 -10.56
C GLU A 79 20.91 14.56 -11.22
N SER A 80 21.87 13.98 -10.49
CA SER A 80 23.21 13.70 -11.03
C SER A 80 23.23 12.63 -12.13
N GLU A 81 22.24 11.74 -12.17
CA GLU A 81 22.05 10.71 -13.21
C GLU A 81 21.30 11.25 -14.45
N GLY A 82 21.07 12.57 -14.50
CA GLY A 82 20.45 13.26 -15.62
C GLY A 82 18.94 13.12 -15.70
N TYR A 83 18.28 12.71 -14.60
CA TYR A 83 16.83 12.87 -14.52
C TYR A 83 16.49 14.35 -14.44
N GLU A 84 15.39 14.72 -15.08
CA GLU A 84 14.92 16.10 -15.18
C GLU A 84 13.71 16.33 -14.26
N ARG A 85 13.04 15.27 -13.80
CA ARG A 85 11.90 15.34 -12.87
C ARG A 85 11.70 14.04 -12.09
N ILE A 86 11.14 14.17 -10.89
CA ILE A 86 10.80 13.04 -10.01
C ILE A 86 9.30 13.05 -9.70
N TYR A 87 8.66 11.90 -9.82
CA TYR A 87 7.32 11.63 -9.31
C TYR A 87 7.39 10.68 -8.13
N ALA A 88 7.07 11.15 -6.92
CA ALA A 88 7.10 10.34 -5.72
C ALA A 88 5.67 9.95 -5.29
N PHE A 89 5.25 8.73 -5.60
CA PHE A 89 3.97 8.14 -5.20
C PHE A 89 4.18 7.40 -3.88
N LEU A 90 3.63 7.93 -2.78
CA LEU A 90 3.97 7.46 -1.44
C LEU A 90 2.73 7.01 -0.67
N VAL A 91 2.99 6.22 0.38
CA VAL A 91 1.98 5.75 1.33
C VAL A 91 1.19 6.90 1.92
N SER A 92 -0.09 6.63 2.24
CA SER A 92 -0.98 7.63 2.79
C SER A 92 -0.34 8.46 3.92
N GLU A 93 -0.45 9.79 3.80
CA GLU A 93 0.04 10.72 4.83
C GLU A 93 -0.69 10.56 6.18
N GLN A 94 -1.88 9.93 6.16
CA GLN A 94 -2.66 9.64 7.36
C GLN A 94 -2.15 8.39 8.12
N LEU A 95 -1.30 7.57 7.48
CA LEU A 95 -0.73 6.34 8.06
C LEU A 95 0.77 6.50 8.38
N SER A 96 1.46 7.39 7.67
CA SER A 96 2.90 7.62 7.82
C SER A 96 3.28 9.07 7.51
N GLY A 97 4.36 9.55 8.14
CA GLY A 97 4.99 10.83 7.80
C GLY A 97 5.79 10.82 6.50
N THR A 98 5.79 9.73 5.73
CA THR A 98 6.62 9.55 4.51
C THR A 98 6.39 10.67 3.48
N VAL A 99 5.13 11.04 3.21
CA VAL A 99 4.78 12.16 2.32
C VAL A 99 5.38 13.48 2.81
N SER A 100 5.31 13.73 4.13
CA SER A 100 5.89 14.94 4.73
C SER A 100 7.41 14.97 4.60
N SER A 101 8.10 13.85 4.84
CA SER A 101 9.55 13.75 4.66
C SER A 101 9.97 14.04 3.22
N SER A 102 9.25 13.47 2.24
CA SER A 102 9.49 13.70 0.81
C SER A 102 9.26 15.16 0.41
N LYS A 103 8.14 15.78 0.83
CA LYS A 103 7.84 17.21 0.57
C LYS A 103 8.88 18.15 1.19
N GLN A 104 9.44 17.81 2.34
CA GLN A 104 10.54 18.60 2.93
C GLN A 104 11.83 18.42 2.13
N ALA A 105 12.14 17.20 1.70
CA ALA A 105 13.33 16.93 0.88
C ALA A 105 13.27 17.59 -0.49
N SER A 106 12.09 17.68 -1.12
CA SER A 106 11.91 18.33 -2.42
C SER A 106 12.25 19.83 -2.39
N GLN A 107 12.14 20.48 -1.24
CA GLN A 107 12.51 21.90 -1.07
C GLN A 107 14.03 22.10 -0.95
N LEU A 108 14.79 21.02 -0.79
CA LEU A 108 16.24 21.04 -0.57
C LEU A 108 17.04 20.64 -1.82
N VAL A 109 16.36 20.37 -2.94
CA VAL A 109 16.96 19.95 -4.21
C VAL A 109 16.48 20.84 -5.35
N LYS A 110 17.22 20.86 -6.47
CA LYS A 110 16.87 21.71 -7.63
C LYS A 110 15.98 20.99 -8.64
N ILE A 111 16.15 19.68 -8.80
CA ILE A 111 15.29 18.86 -9.65
C ILE A 111 13.82 18.99 -9.21
N PRO A 112 12.87 19.27 -10.12
CA PRO A 112 11.45 19.29 -9.81
C PRO A 112 10.97 17.93 -9.26
N VAL A 113 10.40 17.94 -8.05
CA VAL A 113 9.83 16.75 -7.41
C VAL A 113 8.33 16.96 -7.18
N HIS A 114 7.53 16.03 -7.69
CA HIS A 114 6.09 15.94 -7.46
C HIS A 114 5.80 14.86 -6.42
N THR A 115 5.65 15.25 -5.16
CA THR A 115 5.25 14.33 -4.10
C THR A 115 3.73 14.15 -4.11
N PHE A 116 3.28 12.94 -4.42
CA PHE A 116 1.88 12.55 -4.51
C PHE A 116 1.49 11.65 -3.33
N ASP A 117 0.53 12.13 -2.52
CA ASP A 117 -0.14 11.31 -1.51
C ASP A 117 -1.13 10.38 -2.20
N THR A 118 -0.81 9.09 -2.23
CA THR A 118 -1.70 8.09 -2.83
C THR A 118 -2.91 7.81 -1.98
N MET A 119 -2.96 8.22 -0.70
CA MET A 119 -4.01 7.83 0.24
C MET A 119 -4.22 6.31 0.33
N LEU A 120 -3.24 5.52 -0.13
CA LEU A 120 -3.25 4.07 -0.19
C LEU A 120 -1.92 3.52 0.33
N LEU A 121 -1.77 2.20 0.27
CA LEU A 121 -0.61 1.42 0.67
C LEU A 121 -0.60 0.10 -0.11
N SER A 122 0.49 -0.66 -0.06
CA SER A 122 0.63 -1.94 -0.77
C SER A 122 0.50 -1.81 -2.29
N TYR A 123 0.02 -2.84 -2.99
CA TYR A 123 -0.09 -2.83 -4.44
C TYR A 123 -1.03 -1.75 -5.01
N PRO A 124 -2.16 -1.37 -4.38
CA PRO A 124 -2.97 -0.26 -4.88
C PRO A 124 -2.20 1.06 -5.06
N LEU A 125 -1.24 1.36 -4.18
CA LEU A 125 -0.36 2.53 -4.28
C LEU A 125 0.44 2.51 -5.60
N THR A 126 1.15 1.41 -5.84
CA THR A 126 2.05 1.26 -7.00
C THR A 126 1.26 1.03 -8.29
N TYR A 127 0.04 0.51 -8.21
CA TYR A 127 -0.86 0.41 -9.34
C TYR A 127 -1.29 1.80 -9.85
N ILE A 128 -1.57 2.77 -8.96
CA ILE A 128 -1.79 4.17 -9.38
C ILE A 128 -0.53 4.74 -10.05
N MET A 129 0.65 4.49 -9.45
CA MET A 129 1.92 4.92 -10.03
C MET A 129 2.10 4.36 -11.45
N LYS A 130 1.78 3.08 -11.66
CA LYS A 130 1.81 2.43 -12.98
C LYS A 130 0.87 3.09 -13.99
N LYS A 131 -0.36 3.45 -13.58
CA LYS A 131 -1.29 4.20 -14.45
C LYS A 131 -0.73 5.59 -14.81
N ALA A 132 -0.11 6.28 -13.86
CA ALA A 132 0.54 7.57 -14.11
C ALA A 132 1.73 7.41 -15.08
N MET A 133 2.50 6.33 -14.98
CA MET A 133 3.56 5.98 -15.93
C MET A 133 3.01 5.77 -17.34
N THR A 134 1.92 5.02 -17.49
CA THR A 134 1.28 4.83 -18.81
C THR A 134 0.81 6.15 -19.42
N LEU A 135 0.22 7.05 -18.61
CA LEU A 135 -0.17 8.38 -19.07
C LEU A 135 1.03 9.21 -19.52
N TYR A 136 2.12 9.16 -18.74
CA TYR A 136 3.39 9.79 -19.09
C TYR A 136 3.92 9.28 -20.43
N GLU A 137 3.96 7.97 -20.63
CA GLU A 137 4.38 7.31 -21.87
C GLU A 137 3.49 7.69 -23.06
N SER A 138 2.20 7.95 -22.84
CA SER A 138 1.25 8.28 -23.90
C SER A 138 1.30 9.72 -24.43
N GLY A 139 2.00 10.64 -23.76
CA GLY A 139 2.13 12.03 -24.25
C GLY A 139 1.52 13.08 -23.35
N ARG A 140 0.89 12.66 -22.25
CA ARG A 140 0.16 13.57 -21.37
C ARG A 140 1.10 14.52 -20.66
N ASN A 141 0.62 15.74 -20.44
CA ASN A 141 1.38 16.71 -19.67
C ASN A 141 1.35 16.36 -18.17
N HIS A 142 2.26 16.97 -17.41
CA HIS A 142 2.47 16.62 -16.00
C HIS A 142 1.26 16.89 -15.10
N ASP A 143 0.53 17.98 -15.34
CA ASP A 143 -0.65 18.34 -14.55
C ASP A 143 -1.79 17.35 -14.81
N GLU A 144 -2.02 16.97 -16.07
CA GLU A 144 -2.98 15.93 -16.46
C GLU A 144 -2.67 14.58 -15.80
N ILE A 145 -1.39 14.20 -15.72
CA ILE A 145 -0.99 12.93 -15.08
C ILE A 145 -1.38 12.92 -13.60
N LEU A 146 -1.08 13.99 -12.87
CA LEU A 146 -1.37 14.11 -11.44
C LEU A 146 -2.88 14.23 -11.16
N GLU A 147 -3.62 14.95 -12.01
CA GLU A 147 -5.07 15.05 -11.92
C GLU A 147 -5.73 13.68 -12.13
N GLN A 148 -5.34 12.95 -13.18
CA GLN A 148 -5.87 11.61 -13.43
C GLN A 148 -5.48 10.62 -12.34
N ALA A 149 -4.26 10.70 -11.81
CA ALA A 149 -3.84 9.90 -10.66
C ALA A 149 -4.71 10.18 -9.42
N ALA A 150 -5.09 11.44 -9.18
CA ALA A 150 -5.99 11.81 -8.08
C ALA A 150 -7.42 11.29 -8.27
N ILE A 151 -7.96 11.38 -9.50
CA ILE A 151 -9.27 10.80 -9.83
C ILE A 151 -9.25 9.28 -9.61
N TYR A 152 -8.17 8.62 -10.06
CA TYR A 152 -8.02 7.18 -9.93
C TYR A 152 -7.88 6.76 -8.47
N ARG A 153 -7.07 7.46 -7.69
CA ARG A 153 -6.98 7.29 -6.24
C ARG A 153 -8.34 7.32 -5.56
N ASP A 154 -9.15 8.33 -5.87
CA ASP A 154 -10.44 8.56 -5.21
C ASP A 154 -11.50 7.53 -5.60
N SER A 155 -11.24 6.70 -6.61
CA SER A 155 -12.12 5.61 -7.03
C SER A 155 -11.81 4.26 -6.37
N ASN A 156 -10.72 4.18 -5.60
CA ASN A 156 -10.33 2.96 -4.90
C ASN A 156 -11.34 2.57 -3.81
N GLU A 157 -11.60 1.26 -3.71
CA GLU A 157 -12.15 0.66 -2.51
C GLU A 157 -11.25 -0.47 -2.05
N ALA A 158 -10.94 -0.49 -0.75
CA ALA A 158 -10.15 -1.54 -0.14
C ALA A 158 -10.79 -1.99 1.17
N TYR A 159 -10.83 -3.31 1.38
CA TYR A 159 -11.34 -3.95 2.59
C TYR A 159 -10.32 -4.95 3.14
N VAL A 160 -10.11 -4.95 4.44
CA VAL A 160 -9.05 -5.71 5.10
C VAL A 160 -9.57 -6.40 6.36
N LEU A 161 -9.27 -7.69 6.47
CA LEU A 161 -9.38 -8.49 7.68
C LEU A 161 -8.01 -8.51 8.36
N ILE A 162 -7.90 -7.80 9.48
CA ILE A 162 -6.62 -7.63 10.19
C ILE A 162 -6.26 -8.90 10.97
N GLY A 163 -5.00 -9.33 10.82
CA GLY A 163 -4.47 -10.50 11.52
C GLY A 163 -4.26 -10.28 13.02
N SER A 164 -3.89 -9.05 13.43
CA SER A 164 -3.72 -8.65 14.83
C SER A 164 -4.20 -7.22 15.08
N LEU A 165 -5.39 -7.08 15.65
CA LEU A 165 -5.91 -5.78 16.07
C LEU A 165 -5.10 -5.16 17.20
N GLU A 166 -4.43 -5.98 18.01
CA GLU A 166 -3.53 -5.51 19.07
C GLU A 166 -2.30 -4.79 18.47
N GLN A 167 -1.66 -5.36 17.45
CA GLN A 167 -0.56 -4.71 16.75
C GLN A 167 -1.03 -3.40 16.10
N LEU A 168 -2.17 -3.44 15.43
CA LEU A 168 -2.70 -2.27 14.74
C LEU A 168 -3.06 -1.16 15.73
N HIS A 169 -3.61 -1.50 16.90
CA HIS A 169 -3.85 -0.56 17.97
C HIS A 169 -2.56 0.03 18.54
N LYS A 170 -1.59 -0.81 18.92
CA LYS A 170 -0.30 -0.39 19.49
C LYS A 170 0.45 0.53 18.52
N SER A 171 0.28 0.31 17.22
CA SER A 171 0.86 1.19 16.21
C SER A 171 0.24 2.59 16.20
N GLY A 172 -1.00 2.77 16.64
CA GLY A 172 -1.73 4.03 16.58
C GLY A 172 -2.34 4.36 15.21
N ARG A 173 -2.23 3.49 14.20
CA ARG A 173 -2.74 3.72 12.83
C ARG A 173 -4.25 3.45 12.69
N LEU A 174 -4.89 2.96 13.75
CA LEU A 174 -6.33 2.82 13.83
C LEU A 174 -6.87 3.40 15.14
N SER A 175 -7.29 4.67 15.07
CA SER A 175 -7.71 5.45 16.24
C SER A 175 -8.98 4.92 16.92
N SER A 176 -9.86 4.26 16.17
CA SER A 176 -11.14 3.71 16.65
C SER A 176 -11.00 2.43 17.48
N VAL A 177 -9.84 1.75 17.46
CA VAL A 177 -9.67 0.46 18.19
C VAL A 177 -9.58 0.63 19.70
N LYS A 178 -9.33 1.85 20.21
CA LYS A 178 -9.20 2.13 21.66
C LYS A 178 -10.37 1.61 22.51
N TYR A 179 -11.56 1.47 21.93
CA TYR A 179 -12.78 1.08 22.65
C TYR A 179 -13.10 -0.42 22.66
N TYR A 180 -12.40 -1.23 21.85
CA TYR A 180 -12.93 -2.55 21.45
C TYR A 180 -11.99 -3.74 21.67
N ILE A 181 -10.79 -3.53 22.22
CA ILE A 181 -9.75 -4.57 22.39
C ILE A 181 -10.28 -5.82 23.14
N GLY A 182 -11.17 -5.65 24.12
CA GLY A 182 -11.77 -6.78 24.87
C GLY A 182 -12.96 -7.46 24.16
N SER A 183 -13.70 -6.74 23.30
CA SER A 183 -14.87 -7.26 22.59
C SER A 183 -14.53 -7.99 21.29
N PHE A 184 -13.37 -7.68 20.69
CA PHE A 184 -12.96 -8.23 19.40
C PHE A 184 -12.59 -9.72 19.41
N LEU A 185 -12.50 -10.37 20.58
CA LEU A 185 -12.39 -11.83 20.63
C LEU A 185 -13.64 -12.55 20.06
N LYS A 186 -14.80 -11.87 20.01
CA LYS A 186 -16.08 -12.47 19.60
C LYS A 186 -16.55 -12.05 18.21
N ILE A 187 -15.93 -11.03 17.63
CA ILE A 187 -16.37 -10.41 16.38
C ILE A 187 -15.16 -10.15 15.47
N LYS A 188 -15.39 -9.98 14.18
CA LYS A 188 -14.38 -9.79 13.15
C LYS A 188 -14.58 -8.43 12.47
N PRO A 189 -13.83 -7.39 12.86
CA PRO A 189 -13.91 -6.08 12.20
C PRO A 189 -13.48 -6.20 10.74
N ILE A 190 -14.28 -5.60 9.86
CA ILE A 190 -13.89 -5.39 8.47
C ILE A 190 -13.38 -3.97 8.40
N ILE A 191 -12.12 -3.81 8.03
CA ILE A 191 -11.46 -2.50 7.95
C ILE A 191 -11.55 -2.00 6.52
N ALA A 192 -11.75 -0.72 6.31
CA ALA A 192 -11.62 -0.08 5.01
C ALA A 192 -10.58 1.03 5.04
N VAL A 193 -10.00 1.32 3.87
CA VAL A 193 -9.19 2.52 3.65
C VAL A 193 -10.10 3.62 3.12
N VAL A 194 -10.41 4.60 3.95
CA VAL A 194 -11.32 5.71 3.62
C VAL A 194 -10.55 7.01 3.74
N LYS A 195 -10.37 7.70 2.61
CA LYS A 195 -9.59 8.94 2.54
C LYS A 195 -8.22 8.81 3.25
N GLY A 196 -7.49 7.72 2.96
CA GLY A 196 -6.17 7.47 3.53
C GLY A 196 -6.16 6.92 4.96
N LYS A 197 -7.30 6.90 5.65
CA LYS A 197 -7.41 6.41 7.04
C LYS A 197 -7.97 5.01 7.08
N LEU A 198 -7.59 4.28 8.12
CA LEU A 198 -8.24 3.02 8.45
C LEU A 198 -9.53 3.29 9.24
N GLU A 199 -10.64 2.75 8.76
CA GLU A 199 -11.96 2.84 9.38
C GLU A 199 -12.60 1.45 9.52
N ILE A 200 -13.58 1.31 10.42
CA ILE A 200 -14.32 0.05 10.62
C ILE A 200 -15.76 0.27 10.13
N PRO A 201 -16.04 0.11 8.82
CA PRO A 201 -17.39 0.29 8.30
C PRO A 201 -18.34 -0.83 8.72
N ASP A 202 -17.84 -2.01 9.07
CA ASP A 202 -18.66 -3.19 9.30
C ASP A 202 -18.00 -4.17 10.29
N ILE A 203 -18.82 -5.01 10.91
CA ILE A 203 -18.42 -5.98 11.92
C ILE A 203 -19.07 -7.33 11.61
N ALA A 204 -18.23 -8.31 11.30
CA ALA A 204 -18.67 -9.69 11.09
C ALA A 204 -18.60 -10.51 12.38
N ARG A 205 -19.19 -11.72 12.34
CA ARG A 205 -19.22 -12.65 13.49
C ARG A 205 -18.10 -13.68 13.44
N ASN A 206 -17.62 -13.98 12.24
CA ASN A 206 -16.55 -14.92 11.93
C ASN A 206 -16.02 -14.62 10.53
N ASP A 207 -14.95 -15.31 10.12
CA ASP A 207 -14.26 -15.03 8.86
C ASP A 207 -15.14 -15.31 7.63
N LEU A 208 -16.01 -16.33 7.69
CA LEU A 208 -16.97 -16.63 6.61
C LEU A 208 -18.03 -15.52 6.45
N HIS A 209 -18.52 -14.95 7.56
CA HIS A 209 -19.42 -13.81 7.48
C HIS A 209 -18.70 -12.58 6.90
N ALA A 210 -17.45 -12.36 7.30
CA ALA A 210 -16.65 -11.24 6.81
C ALA A 210 -16.41 -11.33 5.30
N GLU A 211 -16.04 -12.52 4.80
CA GLU A 211 -15.92 -12.79 3.38
C GLU A 211 -17.22 -12.47 2.62
N LYS A 212 -18.38 -12.96 3.10
CA LYS A 212 -19.68 -12.68 2.48
C LYS A 212 -19.98 -11.18 2.37
N VAL A 213 -19.70 -10.42 3.43
CA VAL A 213 -19.90 -8.97 3.45
C VAL A 213 -19.00 -8.29 2.43
N ILE A 214 -17.71 -8.65 2.38
CA ILE A 214 -16.75 -8.09 1.43
C ILE A 214 -17.13 -8.44 -0.01
N PHE A 215 -17.51 -9.69 -0.29
CA PHE A 215 -17.86 -10.15 -1.63
C PHE A 215 -19.17 -9.51 -2.12
N ALA A 216 -20.11 -9.20 -1.21
CA ALA A 216 -21.29 -8.42 -1.55
C ALA A 216 -20.92 -6.99 -1.98
N LYS A 217 -19.89 -6.37 -1.40
CA LYS A 217 -19.40 -5.05 -1.82
C LYS A 217 -18.72 -5.12 -3.19
N LEU A 218 -17.89 -6.14 -3.44
CA LEU A 218 -17.32 -6.39 -4.76
C LEU A 218 -18.41 -6.62 -5.81
N LYS A 219 -19.45 -7.39 -5.49
CA LYS A 219 -20.60 -7.61 -6.37
C LYS A 219 -21.25 -6.29 -6.78
N VAL A 220 -21.58 -5.45 -5.79
CA VAL A 220 -22.15 -4.12 -6.05
C VAL A 220 -21.23 -3.27 -6.92
N ALA A 221 -19.91 -3.32 -6.70
CA ALA A 221 -18.95 -2.60 -7.52
C ALA A 221 -18.95 -3.07 -8.99
N VAL A 222 -18.90 -4.39 -9.21
CA VAL A 222 -18.92 -4.98 -10.57
C VAL A 222 -20.24 -4.72 -11.30
N GLU A 223 -21.37 -4.65 -10.59
CA GLU A 223 -22.68 -4.36 -11.19
C GLU A 223 -22.87 -2.89 -11.59
N ASN A 224 -22.12 -1.95 -10.98
CA ASN A 224 -22.36 -0.50 -11.14
C ASN A 224 -21.19 0.26 -11.77
N TYR A 225 -20.02 -0.37 -11.91
CA TYR A 225 -18.79 0.26 -12.39
C TYR A 225 -18.03 -0.69 -13.31
N ASN A 226 -17.18 -0.13 -14.16
CA ASN A 226 -16.21 -0.93 -14.91
C ASN A 226 -15.06 -1.30 -13.97
N ILE A 227 -14.97 -2.59 -13.61
CA ILE A 227 -13.89 -3.14 -12.77
C ILE A 227 -13.12 -4.17 -13.59
N SER A 228 -11.91 -3.82 -14.04
CA SER A 228 -11.03 -4.73 -14.79
C SER A 228 -10.08 -5.52 -13.89
N ASP A 229 -9.71 -4.96 -12.75
CA ASP A 229 -8.66 -5.48 -11.89
C ASP A 229 -9.13 -5.56 -10.43
N CYS A 230 -8.85 -6.70 -9.80
CA CYS A 230 -9.06 -6.91 -8.37
C CYS A 230 -7.77 -7.39 -7.73
N MET A 231 -7.44 -6.81 -6.59
CA MET A 231 -6.17 -7.01 -5.90
C MET A 231 -6.43 -7.78 -4.62
N ILE A 232 -5.73 -8.88 -4.39
CA ILE A 232 -5.80 -9.67 -3.16
C ILE A 232 -4.44 -9.60 -2.48
N LEU A 233 -4.43 -9.10 -1.25
CA LEU A 233 -3.23 -8.80 -0.49
C LEU A 233 -3.20 -9.69 0.75
N TYR A 234 -2.11 -10.40 1.01
CA TYR A 234 -2.05 -11.32 2.16
C TYR A 234 -0.82 -11.07 3.02
N GLY A 235 -0.90 -11.39 4.31
CA GLY A 235 0.23 -11.31 5.23
C GLY A 235 1.25 -12.43 4.97
N ARG A 236 1.59 -13.16 6.03
CA ARG A 236 2.54 -14.28 5.98
C ARG A 236 2.00 -15.49 5.21
N PHE A 237 0.70 -15.76 5.31
CA PHE A 237 0.12 -17.00 4.81
C PHE A 237 -0.82 -16.75 3.62
N ARG A 238 -0.46 -17.31 2.46
CA ARG A 238 -1.24 -17.20 1.22
C ARG A 238 -2.54 -18.03 1.23
N THR A 239 -2.65 -19.04 2.08
CA THR A 239 -3.75 -20.02 2.07
C THR A 239 -5.15 -19.41 2.10
N GLN A 240 -5.37 -18.29 2.82
CA GLN A 240 -6.67 -17.63 2.80
C GLN A 240 -6.92 -16.83 1.52
N ALA A 241 -5.87 -16.24 0.94
CA ALA A 241 -5.95 -15.58 -0.37
C ALA A 241 -6.31 -16.58 -1.46
N ASP A 242 -5.73 -17.80 -1.46
CA ASP A 242 -6.03 -18.82 -2.46
C ASP A 242 -7.53 -19.17 -2.50
N LYS A 243 -8.18 -19.22 -1.34
CA LYS A 243 -9.65 -19.41 -1.27
C LYS A 243 -10.45 -18.25 -1.84
N TRP A 244 -9.95 -17.02 -1.72
CA TRP A 244 -10.59 -15.84 -2.32
C TRP A 244 -10.37 -15.82 -3.82
N ILE A 245 -9.17 -16.17 -4.30
CA ILE A 245 -8.83 -16.31 -5.72
C ILE A 245 -9.82 -17.27 -6.40
N GLU A 246 -9.89 -18.52 -5.93
CA GLU A 246 -10.76 -19.54 -6.54
C GLU A 246 -12.22 -19.09 -6.65
N LYS A 247 -12.75 -18.48 -5.58
CA LYS A 247 -14.14 -18.01 -5.57
C LYS A 247 -14.36 -16.81 -6.49
N ILE A 248 -13.43 -15.86 -6.52
CA ILE A 248 -13.57 -14.66 -7.35
C ILE A 248 -13.43 -15.03 -8.83
N GLU A 249 -12.50 -15.90 -9.19
CA GLU A 249 -12.36 -16.41 -10.57
C GLU A 249 -13.62 -17.16 -11.03
N GLN A 250 -14.25 -17.93 -10.14
CA GLN A 250 -15.51 -18.60 -10.45
C GLN A 250 -16.68 -17.62 -10.64
N LEU A 251 -16.76 -16.57 -9.81
CA LEU A 251 -17.85 -15.59 -9.85
C LEU A 251 -17.69 -14.55 -10.95
N TYR A 252 -16.45 -14.18 -11.26
CA TYR A 252 -16.09 -13.09 -12.16
C TYR A 252 -14.87 -13.49 -13.01
N PRO A 253 -15.05 -14.33 -14.05
CA PRO A 253 -13.93 -14.86 -14.84
C PRO A 253 -13.16 -13.80 -15.64
N ASP A 254 -13.78 -12.65 -15.92
CA ASP A 254 -13.15 -11.55 -16.66
C ASP A 254 -12.34 -10.60 -15.77
N LEU A 255 -12.42 -10.75 -14.45
CA LEU A 255 -11.74 -9.90 -13.48
C LEU A 255 -10.28 -10.34 -13.34
N ARG A 256 -9.33 -9.47 -13.71
CA ARG A 256 -7.90 -9.77 -13.58
C ARG A 256 -7.46 -9.70 -12.12
N LEU A 257 -6.96 -10.81 -11.59
CA LEU A 257 -6.48 -10.87 -10.22
C LEU A 257 -5.00 -10.52 -10.09
N HIS A 258 -4.71 -9.62 -9.16
CA HIS A 258 -3.37 -9.22 -8.74
C HIS A 258 -3.16 -9.69 -7.31
N VAL A 259 -2.27 -10.65 -7.10
CA VAL A 259 -2.15 -11.34 -5.82
C VAL A 259 -0.74 -11.19 -5.28
N TYR A 260 -0.61 -10.51 -4.14
CA TYR A 260 0.70 -10.18 -3.58
C TYR A 260 0.76 -10.25 -2.06
N PRO A 261 1.93 -10.61 -1.48
CA PRO A 261 2.15 -10.45 -0.06
C PRO A 261 2.23 -8.97 0.32
N LEU A 262 1.82 -8.65 1.55
CA LEU A 262 2.03 -7.35 2.18
C LEU A 262 3.51 -7.15 2.48
N GLY A 263 4.02 -5.94 2.23
CA GLY A 263 5.39 -5.55 2.58
C GLY A 263 5.68 -5.65 4.08
N THR A 264 6.96 -5.78 4.44
CA THR A 264 7.40 -6.00 5.83
C THR A 264 6.93 -4.89 6.76
N ALA A 265 7.11 -3.63 6.35
CA ALA A 265 6.67 -2.49 7.15
C ALA A 265 5.17 -2.50 7.45
N ILE A 266 4.32 -2.96 6.52
CA ILE A 266 2.88 -3.11 6.76
C ILE A 266 2.63 -4.27 7.73
N GLY A 267 3.29 -5.41 7.51
CA GLY A 267 3.15 -6.63 8.30
C GLY A 267 3.38 -6.44 9.80
N VAL A 268 4.32 -5.55 10.18
CA VAL A 268 4.58 -5.16 11.57
C VAL A 268 3.33 -4.64 12.29
N HIS A 269 2.47 -3.91 11.57
CA HIS A 269 1.30 -3.25 12.15
C HIS A 269 0.04 -4.09 12.09
N VAL A 270 -0.12 -4.97 11.09
CA VAL A 270 -1.38 -5.68 10.84
C VAL A 270 -1.32 -7.17 11.19
N GLY A 271 -0.13 -7.75 11.28
CA GLY A 271 0.09 -9.16 11.60
C GLY A 271 -0.04 -10.11 10.42
N GLY A 272 0.55 -11.31 10.58
CA GLY A 272 0.75 -12.27 9.49
C GLY A 272 -0.52 -12.94 8.93
N ASN A 273 -1.63 -12.89 9.66
CA ASN A 273 -2.91 -13.44 9.20
C ASN A 273 -3.78 -12.43 8.44
N THR A 274 -3.25 -11.24 8.14
CA THR A 274 -3.99 -10.19 7.44
C THR A 274 -4.34 -10.62 6.02
N LEU A 275 -5.56 -10.30 5.60
CA LEU A 275 -6.05 -10.53 4.25
C LEU A 275 -6.82 -9.29 3.79
N GLY A 276 -6.49 -8.77 2.62
CA GLY A 276 -7.12 -7.61 2.03
C GLY A 276 -7.58 -7.86 0.60
N ILE A 277 -8.57 -7.11 0.18
CA ILE A 277 -9.01 -7.01 -1.21
C ILE A 277 -9.14 -5.54 -1.57
N SER A 278 -8.83 -5.19 -2.82
CA SER A 278 -8.95 -3.83 -3.33
C SER A 278 -9.31 -3.82 -4.80
N TRP A 279 -10.04 -2.81 -5.25
CA TRP A 279 -10.33 -2.55 -6.65
C TRP A 279 -10.47 -1.05 -6.90
N PHE A 280 -10.43 -0.66 -8.16
CA PHE A 280 -10.63 0.71 -8.60
C PHE A 280 -11.90 0.79 -9.44
N LYS A 281 -12.76 1.76 -9.15
CA LYS A 281 -14.01 1.97 -9.87
C LYS A 281 -13.79 2.88 -11.06
N GLU A 282 -13.96 2.37 -12.27
CA GLU A 282 -14.00 3.19 -13.46
C GLU A 282 -15.47 3.43 -13.87
N LYS A 283 -15.81 4.65 -14.30
CA LYS A 283 -17.17 4.93 -14.76
C LYS A 283 -17.44 4.14 -16.04
N ILE A 284 -18.64 3.55 -16.10
CA ILE A 284 -19.20 2.93 -17.31
C ILE A 284 -19.47 4.02 -18.36
#